data_AF-A0A8T0RMW0-F1
#
_entry.id   AF-A0A8T0RMW0-F1
#
_cell.length_a   1.000
_cell.length_b   1.000
_cell.length_c   1.000
_cell.angle_alpha   90.00
_cell.angle_beta   90.00
_cell.angle_gamma   90.00
#
_symmetry.space_group_name_H-M   'P 1'
#
loop_
_entity.id
_entity.type
_entity.pdbx_description
1 polymer ?
#
loop_
_entity_poly.entity_id
_entity_poly.type
_entity_poly.pdbx_seq_one_letter_code
_entity_poly.pdbx_strand_id
1 'polypeptide(L)'
;MKKIASAASSHTAKAAAGERKGRGETSPSEAASPSAGSNVVAARQKITYQEKMAALRFIKAAHEDAVRYIDMTEEEVEEEYRRAGKLHVYDPDTEWQKRYARVGRK
;
A
#
# COMPACT_ATOMS: atom_id res chain seq x y z
N MET A 1 25.32 -26.05 13.25
CA MET A 1 25.38 -24.58 13.12
C MET A 1 26.73 -24.20 12.51
N LYS A 2 26.76 -23.68 11.28
CA LYS A 2 27.98 -23.16 10.64
C LYS A 2 27.68 -21.74 10.15
N LYS A 3 28.31 -20.75 10.78
CA LYS A 3 28.26 -19.34 10.43
C LYS A 3 29.25 -19.12 9.28
N ILE A 4 28.80 -18.47 8.20
CA ILE A 4 29.69 -17.90 7.18
C ILE A 4 29.57 -16.38 7.22
N ALA A 5 30.73 -15.76 7.24
CA ALA A 5 30.99 -14.41 7.68
C ALA A 5 30.64 -13.35 6.63
N SER A 6 30.24 -12.19 7.15
CA SER A 6 30.18 -10.90 6.48
C SER A 6 31.57 -10.44 6.04
N ALA A 7 31.68 -9.91 4.81
CA ALA A 7 32.81 -9.10 4.40
C ALA A 7 32.29 -7.90 3.59
N ALA A 8 32.36 -6.73 4.22
CA ALA A 8 32.30 -5.44 3.57
C ALA A 8 33.57 -5.24 2.72
N SER A 9 33.42 -4.74 1.50
CA SER A 9 34.53 -4.19 0.72
C SER A 9 34.15 -2.77 0.31
N SER A 10 34.80 -1.82 0.99
CA SER A 10 34.81 -0.40 0.68
C SER A 10 36.22 0.00 0.24
N HIS A 11 36.31 1.19 -0.38
CA HIS A 11 37.48 1.87 -0.97
C HIS A 11 37.61 1.64 -2.50
N THR A 12 37.69 2.67 -3.34
CA THR A 12 38.56 3.85 -3.20
C THR A 12 37.97 5.09 -3.87
N ALA A 13 38.15 6.23 -3.20
CA ALA A 13 37.94 7.56 -3.75
C ALA A 13 39.01 7.90 -4.79
N LYS A 14 38.65 8.66 -5.82
CA LYS A 14 39.59 9.45 -6.62
C LYS A 14 39.07 10.87 -6.78
N ALA A 15 39.85 11.81 -6.25
CA ALA A 15 39.65 13.24 -6.33
C ALA A 15 40.40 13.83 -7.54
N ALA A 16 39.81 14.85 -8.16
CA ALA A 16 40.46 15.92 -8.95
C ALA A 16 39.41 17.06 -9.06
N ALA A 17 39.50 18.16 -8.31
CA ALA A 17 40.38 19.33 -8.42
C ALA A 17 39.92 20.37 -9.46
N GLY A 18 39.66 21.60 -8.98
CA GLY A 18 39.37 22.84 -9.74
C GLY A 18 37.88 23.23 -9.68
N GLU A 19 37.42 24.41 -9.26
CA GLU A 19 38.01 25.72 -8.98
C GLU A 19 37.20 26.41 -7.87
N ARG A 20 37.87 27.21 -7.03
CA ARG A 20 37.25 28.13 -6.07
C ARG A 20 37.08 29.51 -6.72
N LYS A 21 35.84 30.01 -6.78
CA LYS A 21 35.51 31.44 -6.87
C LYS A 21 34.03 31.56 -6.48
N GLY A 22 33.57 32.34 -5.52
CA GLY A 22 34.14 33.30 -4.61
C GLY A 22 32.95 34.08 -4.06
N ARG A 23 32.82 34.11 -2.73
CA ARG A 23 32.27 35.20 -1.91
C ARG A 23 30.93 35.84 -2.32
N GLY A 24 29.90 35.59 -1.50
CA GLY A 24 28.65 36.34 -1.48
C GLY A 24 27.73 35.88 -0.36
N GLU A 25 28.17 36.02 0.89
CA GLU A 25 27.26 35.98 2.04
C GLU A 25 26.47 37.28 2.07
N THR A 26 25.14 37.21 1.96
CA THR A 26 24.16 37.99 2.72
C THR A 26 22.74 37.47 2.44
N SER A 27 22.22 36.63 3.34
CA SER A 27 20.81 36.71 3.75
C SER A 27 20.77 37.65 4.98
N PRO A 28 19.66 38.27 5.42
CA PRO A 28 18.26 37.85 5.21
C PRO A 28 17.26 39.01 4.97
N SER A 29 16.05 38.71 4.46
CA SER A 29 14.79 39.37 4.89
C SER A 29 13.61 38.82 4.08
N GLU A 30 12.80 38.00 4.76
CA GLU A 30 11.37 38.26 4.93
C GLU A 30 10.50 38.33 3.67
N ALA A 31 10.35 37.18 2.99
CA ALA A 31 9.06 36.83 2.42
C ALA A 31 8.43 35.82 3.38
N ALA A 32 7.39 36.25 4.09
CA ALA A 32 6.57 35.40 4.93
C ALA A 32 6.11 34.18 4.13
N SER A 33 6.71 33.02 4.39
CA SER A 33 6.13 31.74 4.02
C SER A 33 4.77 31.65 4.72
N PRO A 34 3.63 31.62 4.02
CA PRO A 34 2.40 31.21 4.68
C PRO A 34 2.65 29.78 5.14
N SER A 35 2.75 29.63 6.46
CA SER A 35 2.79 28.34 7.13
C SER A 35 1.79 27.42 6.45
N ALA A 36 2.30 26.35 5.81
CA ALA A 36 1.51 25.23 5.31
C ALA A 36 0.87 24.42 6.46
N GLY A 37 0.62 25.06 7.61
CA GLY A 37 -0.22 24.56 8.69
C GLY A 37 -1.71 24.89 8.50
N SER A 38 -2.11 25.40 7.33
CA SER A 38 -3.50 25.62 7.00
C SER A 38 -4.16 24.28 6.60
N ASN A 39 -5.01 23.78 7.50
CA ASN A 39 -6.13 22.87 7.26
C ASN A 39 -5.97 21.34 7.41
N VAL A 40 -5.10 20.83 8.30
CA VAL A 40 -5.30 19.43 8.78
C VAL A 40 -6.61 19.31 9.61
N VAL A 41 -7.15 20.44 10.08
CA VAL A 41 -8.41 20.52 10.83
C VAL A 41 -9.65 20.58 9.92
N ALA A 42 -9.52 20.91 8.63
CA ALA A 42 -10.68 21.29 7.80
C ALA A 42 -11.45 20.15 7.13
N ALA A 43 -11.15 18.88 7.39
CA ALA A 43 -11.92 17.79 6.77
C ALA A 43 -12.02 16.52 7.63
N ARG A 44 -12.36 16.64 8.91
CA ARG A 44 -13.14 15.55 9.55
C ARG A 44 -14.57 15.62 9.02
N GLN A 45 -14.77 15.25 7.75
CA GLN A 45 -16.10 15.07 7.21
C GLN A 45 -16.80 14.01 8.08
N LYS A 46 -17.91 14.39 8.71
CA LYS A 46 -18.70 13.48 9.52
C LYS A 46 -19.38 12.52 8.56
N ILE A 47 -18.92 11.26 8.51
CA ILE A 47 -19.61 10.18 7.78
C ILE A 47 -21.08 10.20 8.20
N THR A 48 -21.98 10.33 7.23
CA THR A 48 -23.42 10.30 7.42
C THR A 48 -23.86 8.94 7.97
N TYR A 49 -25.04 8.88 8.59
CA TYR A 49 -25.58 7.60 9.05
C TYR A 49 -25.68 6.57 7.92
N GLN A 50 -26.08 7.01 6.72
CA GLN A 50 -26.22 6.12 5.56
C GLN A 50 -24.87 5.57 5.09
N GLU A 51 -23.84 6.39 5.03
CA GLU A 51 -22.48 5.94 4.69
C GLU A 51 -21.93 4.97 5.74
N LYS A 52 -22.18 5.22 7.04
CA LYS A 52 -21.81 4.26 8.11
C LYS A 52 -22.51 2.92 7.92
N MET A 53 -23.82 2.93 7.65
CA MET A 53 -24.59 1.71 7.43
C MET A 53 -24.15 0.99 6.16
N ALA A 54 -23.81 1.72 5.10
CA ALA A 54 -23.26 1.14 3.87
C ALA A 54 -21.91 0.46 4.13
N ALA A 55 -21.00 1.12 4.86
CA ALA A 55 -19.72 0.55 5.24
C ALA A 55 -19.88 -0.72 6.11
N LEU A 56 -20.80 -0.71 7.08
CA LEU A 56 -21.09 -1.89 7.90
C LEU A 56 -21.63 -3.06 7.08
N ARG A 57 -22.55 -2.81 6.15
CA ARG A 57 -23.06 -3.85 5.24
C ARG A 57 -21.96 -4.44 4.38
N PHE A 58 -21.09 -3.59 3.83
CA PHE A 58 -19.95 -4.02 3.04
C PHE A 58 -18.98 -4.88 3.88
N ILE A 59 -18.61 -4.41 5.09
CA ILE A 59 -17.72 -5.15 5.99
C ILE A 59 -18.31 -6.51 6.35
N LYS A 60 -19.61 -6.58 6.66
CA LYS A 60 -20.31 -7.83 6.96
C LYS A 60 -20.24 -8.80 5.77
N ALA A 61 -20.56 -8.31 4.56
CA ALA A 61 -20.52 -9.13 3.35
C ALA A 61 -19.09 -9.59 3.00
N ALA A 62 -18.08 -8.74 3.19
CA ALA A 62 -16.68 -9.08 2.98
C ALA A 62 -16.20 -10.12 3.98
N HIS A 63 -16.62 -10.00 5.25
CA HIS A 63 -16.31 -10.97 6.29
C HIS A 63 -16.98 -12.33 6.04
N GLU A 64 -18.25 -12.34 5.65
CA GLU A 64 -18.96 -13.59 5.29
C GLU A 64 -18.32 -14.28 4.07
N ASP A 65 -17.88 -13.52 3.06
CA ASP A 65 -17.17 -14.09 1.90
C ASP A 65 -15.80 -14.64 2.27
N ALA A 66 -15.07 -13.90 3.11
CA ALA A 66 -13.78 -14.30 3.67
C ALA A 66 -13.86 -15.61 4.46
N VAL A 67 -14.81 -15.71 5.39
CA VAL A 67 -14.99 -16.93 6.21
C VAL A 67 -15.26 -18.13 5.33
N ARG A 68 -16.17 -18.00 4.35
CA ARG A 68 -16.44 -19.08 3.39
C ARG A 68 -15.20 -19.52 2.61
N TYR A 69 -14.35 -18.58 2.22
CA TYR A 69 -13.11 -18.91 1.51
C TYR A 69 -12.09 -19.60 2.42
N ILE A 70 -11.95 -19.14 3.67
CA ILE A 70 -11.04 -19.74 4.66
C ILE A 70 -11.47 -21.17 5.01
N ASP A 71 -12.78 -21.42 5.04
CA ASP A 71 -13.33 -22.74 5.31
C ASP A 71 -13.20 -23.71 4.12
N MET A 72 -12.94 -23.20 2.91
CA MET A 72 -12.73 -24.01 1.70
C MET A 72 -11.25 -24.42 1.58
N THR A 73 -11.04 -25.65 1.12
CA THR A 73 -9.72 -26.12 0.69
C THR A 73 -9.34 -25.53 -0.66
N GLU A 74 -8.03 -25.43 -0.94
CA GLU A 74 -7.53 -24.99 -2.24
C GLU A 74 -8.05 -25.87 -3.39
N GLU A 75 -8.15 -27.18 -3.16
CA GLU A 75 -8.69 -28.14 -4.14
C GLU A 75 -10.16 -27.87 -4.49
N GLU A 76 -11.00 -27.55 -3.50
CA GLU A 76 -12.41 -27.20 -3.72
C GLU A 76 -12.52 -25.91 -4.55
N VAL A 77 -11.68 -24.91 -4.27
CA VAL A 77 -11.66 -23.65 -5.03
C VAL A 77 -11.16 -23.90 -6.45
N GLU A 78 -10.09 -24.67 -6.63
CA GLU A 78 -9.63 -25.08 -7.96
C GLU A 78 -10.71 -25.84 -8.74
N GLU A 79 -11.49 -26.70 -8.08
CA GLU A 79 -12.58 -27.41 -8.72
C GLU A 79 -13.70 -26.47 -9.17
N GLU A 80 -14.05 -25.44 -8.38
CA GLU A 80 -14.99 -24.39 -8.80
C GLU A 80 -14.50 -23.70 -10.08
N TYR A 81 -13.21 -23.33 -10.11
CA TYR A 81 -12.61 -22.67 -11.27
C TYR A 81 -12.49 -23.61 -12.48
N ARG A 82 -12.18 -24.89 -12.26
CA ARG A 82 -12.15 -25.93 -13.30
C ARG A 82 -13.54 -26.14 -13.91
N ARG A 83 -14.57 -26.26 -13.07
CA ARG A 83 -15.98 -26.39 -13.49
C ARG A 83 -16.46 -25.16 -14.27
N ALA A 84 -15.97 -23.97 -13.92
CA ALA A 84 -16.24 -22.74 -14.66
C ALA A 84 -15.42 -22.56 -15.95
N GLY A 85 -14.50 -23.48 -16.28
CA GLY A 85 -13.59 -23.36 -17.42
C GLY A 85 -12.53 -22.25 -17.27
N LYS A 86 -12.29 -21.79 -16.04
CA LYS A 86 -11.46 -20.61 -15.71
C LYS A 86 -10.26 -20.94 -14.84
N LEU A 87 -9.86 -22.22 -14.75
CA LEU A 87 -8.70 -22.63 -13.95
C LEU A 87 -7.42 -21.86 -14.32
N HIS A 88 -7.25 -21.49 -15.60
CA HIS A 88 -6.12 -20.67 -16.06
C HIS A 88 -6.08 -19.23 -15.48
N VAL A 89 -7.16 -18.77 -14.84
CA VAL A 89 -7.28 -17.46 -14.18
C VAL A 89 -7.21 -17.58 -12.66
N TYR A 90 -7.28 -18.82 -12.14
CA TYR A 90 -7.13 -19.07 -10.71
C TYR A 90 -5.68 -18.79 -10.33
N ASP A 91 -5.53 -18.03 -9.24
CA ASP A 91 -4.25 -17.67 -8.67
C ASP A 91 -4.48 -17.43 -7.18
N PRO A 92 -3.99 -18.32 -6.30
CA PRO A 92 -4.27 -18.26 -4.87
C PRO A 92 -3.75 -16.96 -4.23
N ASP A 93 -2.66 -16.38 -4.76
CA ASP A 93 -2.05 -15.16 -4.22
C ASP A 93 -2.92 -13.93 -4.47
N THR A 94 -3.71 -13.92 -5.56
CA THR A 94 -4.59 -12.81 -5.94
C THR A 94 -6.07 -13.07 -5.69
N GLU A 95 -6.46 -14.30 -5.34
CA GLU A 95 -7.85 -14.70 -5.19
C GLU A 95 -8.58 -13.90 -4.10
N TRP A 96 -7.91 -13.66 -2.98
CA TRP A 96 -8.47 -12.85 -1.89
C TRP A 96 -8.86 -11.44 -2.34
N GLN A 97 -8.03 -10.79 -3.16
CA GLN A 97 -8.29 -9.45 -3.68
C GLN A 97 -9.46 -9.46 -4.68
N LYS A 98 -9.52 -10.47 -5.56
CA LYS A 98 -10.62 -10.66 -6.52
C LYS A 98 -11.96 -10.83 -5.79
N ARG A 99 -11.99 -11.62 -4.72
CA ARG A 99 -13.16 -11.85 -3.86
C ARG A 99 -13.61 -10.60 -3.14
N TYR A 100 -12.69 -9.89 -2.49
CA TYR A 100 -12.98 -8.60 -1.85
C TYR A 100 -13.57 -7.58 -2.83
N ALA A 101 -12.98 -7.46 -4.03
CA ALA A 101 -13.49 -6.57 -5.07
C ALA A 101 -14.86 -7.01 -5.62
N ARG A 102 -15.20 -8.30 -5.57
CA ARG A 102 -16.54 -8.81 -5.95
C ARG A 102 -17.60 -8.34 -4.96
N VAL A 103 -17.29 -8.28 -3.66
CA VAL A 103 -18.23 -7.78 -2.64
C VAL A 103 -18.57 -6.31 -2.87
N GLY A 104 -17.60 -5.49 -3.29
CA GLY A 104 -17.81 -4.06 -3.56
C GLY A 104 -18.55 -3.75 -4.86
N ARG A 105 -18.76 -4.76 -5.70
CA ARG A 105 -19.49 -4.65 -6.98
C ARG A 105 -20.96 -5.10 -6.89
N LYS A 106 -21.38 -5.62 -5.75
CA LYS A 106 -22.78 -5.98 -5.48
C LYS A 106 -23.57 -4.75 -5.08
#